data_AF-A0A932J659-F1
#
_entry.id   AF-A0A932J659-F1
#
_cell.length_a   1.000
_cell.length_b   1.000
_cell.length_c   1.000
_cell.angle_alpha   90.00
_cell.angle_beta   90.00
_cell.angle_gamma   90.00
#
_symmetry.space_group_name_H-M   'P 1'
#
loop_
_entity.id
_entity.type
_entity.pdbx_description
1 polymer ?
#
loop_
_entity_poly.entity_id
_entity_poly.type
_entity_poly.pdbx_seq_one_letter_code
_entity_poly.pdbx_strand_id
1 'polypeptide(L)'
;MNDHDRQRREVRRNQMVGLLGGLITGAIIGNSWPGVREAVGGAGGVMLWGAAIGASLGSLPQFEKAGKVITRSENRAFNLMVGLSIPTLVIGVLAVVFVRR
;
A
#
# COMPACT_ATOMS: atom_id res chain seq x y z
N MET A 1 -28.23 -11.94 -6.69
CA MET A 1 -26.83 -11.45 -6.59
C MET A 1 -26.50 -11.31 -5.11
N ASN A 2 -25.71 -12.23 -4.55
CA ASN A 2 -25.46 -12.30 -3.10
C ASN A 2 -24.56 -11.14 -2.62
N ASP A 3 -24.76 -10.68 -1.38
CA ASP A 3 -23.99 -9.56 -0.81
C ASP A 3 -22.50 -9.85 -0.69
N HIS A 4 -22.11 -11.12 -0.53
CA HIS A 4 -20.73 -11.55 -0.55
C HIS A 4 -20.04 -11.30 -1.91
N ASP A 5 -20.77 -11.39 -3.03
CA ASP A 5 -20.22 -11.14 -4.36
C ASP A 5 -20.02 -9.64 -4.61
N ARG A 6 -20.91 -8.79 -4.08
CA ARG A 6 -20.77 -7.34 -4.14
C ARG A 6 -19.53 -6.89 -3.36
N GLN A 7 -19.37 -7.40 -2.14
CA GLN A 7 -18.23 -7.03 -1.29
C GLN A 7 -16.89 -7.45 -1.91
N ARG A 8 -16.81 -8.64 -2.53
CA ARG A 8 -15.59 -9.07 -3.25
C ARG A 8 -15.29 -8.21 -4.47
N ARG A 9 -16.32 -7.81 -5.24
CA ARG A 9 -16.15 -6.91 -6.39
C ARG A 9 -15.70 -5.52 -5.99
N GLU A 10 -16.25 -4.97 -4.91
CA GLU A 10 -15.84 -3.67 -4.37
C GLU A 10 -14.39 -3.69 -3.89
N VAL A 11 -13.99 -4.75 -3.17
CA VAL A 11 -12.61 -4.97 -2.76
C VAL A 11 -11.66 -4.98 -3.98
N ARG A 12 -11.98 -5.77 -5.00
CA ARG A 12 -11.16 -5.84 -6.23
C ARG A 12 -11.10 -4.50 -6.95
N ARG A 13 -12.23 -3.79 -7.03
CA ARG A 13 -12.30 -2.46 -7.65
C ARG A 13 -11.42 -1.46 -6.89
N ASN A 14 -11.51 -1.42 -5.57
CA ASN A 14 -10.73 -0.49 -4.76
C ASN A 14 -9.23 -0.79 -4.85
N GLN A 15 -8.84 -2.07 -4.90
CA GLN A 15 -7.46 -2.49 -5.15
C GLN A 15 -6.98 -2.08 -6.56
N MET A 16 -7.80 -2.26 -7.59
CA MET A 16 -7.46 -1.83 -8.95
C MET A 16 -7.32 -0.31 -9.06
N VAL A 17 -8.27 0.45 -8.49
CA VAL A 17 -8.20 1.91 -8.46
C VAL A 17 -6.97 2.38 -7.70
N GLY A 18 -6.68 1.76 -6.55
CA GLY A 18 -5.48 2.02 -5.78
C GLY A 18 -4.22 1.77 -6.59
N LEU A 19 -4.08 0.60 -7.20
CA LEU A 19 -2.91 0.23 -8.01
C LEU A 19 -2.71 1.17 -9.20
N LEU A 20 -3.77 1.46 -9.97
CA LEU A 20 -3.71 2.38 -11.10
C LEU A 20 -3.37 3.80 -10.66
N GLY A 21 -4.01 4.28 -9.59
CA GLY A 21 -3.70 5.58 -8.98
C GLY A 21 -2.24 5.67 -8.55
N GLY A 22 -1.75 4.63 -7.86
CA GLY A 22 -0.36 4.54 -7.44
C GLY A 22 0.65 4.51 -8.58
N LEU A 23 0.34 3.82 -9.68
CA LEU A 23 1.17 3.83 -10.90
C LEU A 23 1.23 5.22 -11.53
N ILE A 24 0.09 5.90 -11.66
CA ILE A 24 0.01 7.25 -12.24
C ILE A 24 0.77 8.24 -11.34
N THR A 25 0.49 8.24 -10.04
CA THR A 25 1.18 9.11 -9.08
C THR A 25 2.67 8.81 -9.02
N GLY A 26 3.07 7.54 -9.05
CA GLY A 26 4.46 7.13 -9.13
C GLY A 26 5.13 7.71 -10.37
N ALA A 27 4.54 7.52 -11.55
CA ALA A 27 5.09 8.05 -12.81
C ALA A 27 5.24 9.59 -12.78
N ILE A 28 4.25 10.32 -12.23
CA ILE A 28 4.32 11.77 -12.06
C ILE A 28 5.50 12.14 -11.15
N ILE A 29 5.59 11.54 -9.97
CA ILE A 29 6.65 11.83 -8.98
C ILE A 29 8.03 11.50 -9.55
N GLY A 30 8.20 10.34 -10.20
CA GLY A 30 9.50 9.94 -10.76
C GLY A 30 9.94 10.77 -11.96
N ASN A 31 9.00 11.40 -12.68
CA ASN A 31 9.33 12.32 -13.76
C ASN A 31 9.62 13.74 -13.25
N SER A 32 8.89 14.18 -12.23
CA SER A 32 9.06 15.51 -11.62
C SER A 32 10.26 15.58 -10.66
N TRP A 33 10.64 14.47 -10.03
CA TRP A 33 11.76 14.40 -9.09
C TRP A 33 12.76 13.30 -9.47
N PRO A 34 13.81 13.64 -10.24
CA PRO A 34 14.87 12.71 -10.61
C PRO A 34 15.57 12.06 -9.41
N GLY A 35 15.78 12.81 -8.32
CA GLY A 35 16.40 12.28 -7.10
C GLY A 35 15.56 11.19 -6.40
N VAL A 36 14.23 11.29 -6.45
CA VAL A 36 13.35 10.21 -5.96
C VAL A 36 13.49 8.99 -6.85
N ARG A 37 13.49 9.20 -8.17
CA ARG A 37 13.66 8.12 -9.15
C ARG A 37 14.97 7.38 -8.96
N GLU A 38 16.09 8.06 -8.73
CA GLU A 38 17.38 7.41 -8.45
C GLU A 38 17.36 6.65 -7.12
N ALA A 39 16.85 7.26 -6.05
CA ALA A 39 16.80 6.65 -4.71
C ALA A 39 16.01 5.34 -4.67
N VAL A 40 15.01 5.17 -5.53
CA VAL A 40 14.17 3.97 -5.55
C VAL A 40 14.56 2.95 -6.62
N GLY A 41 15.68 3.13 -7.32
CA GLY A 41 16.17 2.17 -8.33
C GLY A 41 15.71 2.46 -9.77
N GLY A 42 15.52 3.72 -10.11
CA GLY A 42 15.16 4.17 -11.46
C GLY A 42 13.65 4.11 -11.75
N ALA A 43 13.30 4.19 -13.04
CA ALA A 43 11.90 4.25 -13.47
C ALA A 43 11.10 2.99 -13.08
N GLY A 44 11.73 1.81 -13.18
CA GLY A 44 11.11 0.55 -12.73
C GLY A 44 10.84 0.54 -11.23
N GLY A 45 11.78 1.05 -10.43
CA GLY A 45 11.62 1.23 -9.00
C GLY A 45 10.45 2.14 -8.65
N VAL A 46 10.36 3.31 -9.29
CA VAL A 46 9.27 4.26 -9.08
C VAL A 46 7.90 3.62 -9.37
N MET A 47 7.78 2.90 -10.47
CA MET A 47 6.52 2.22 -10.81
C MET A 47 6.17 1.13 -9.80
N LEU A 48 7.16 0.36 -9.35
CA LEU A 48 6.96 -0.71 -8.36
C LEU A 48 6.53 -0.16 -7.00
N TRP A 49 7.20 0.88 -6.51
CA TRP A 49 6.84 1.56 -5.26
C TRP A 49 5.50 2.29 -5.37
N GLY A 50 5.25 2.97 -6.49
CA GLY A 50 3.96 3.61 -6.77
C GLY A 50 2.82 2.61 -6.76
N ALA A 51 2.95 1.49 -7.48
CA ALA A 51 1.97 0.42 -7.48
C ALA A 51 1.76 -0.20 -6.09
N ALA A 52 2.84 -0.43 -5.34
CA ALA A 52 2.77 -1.00 -4.00
C ALA A 52 2.03 -0.08 -3.01
N ILE A 53 2.35 1.22 -3.01
CA ILE A 53 1.67 2.23 -2.18
C ILE A 53 0.19 2.32 -2.59
N GLY A 54 -0.07 2.43 -3.90
CA GLY A 54 -1.42 2.51 -4.44
C GLY A 54 -2.28 1.30 -4.07
N ALA A 55 -1.76 0.08 -4.27
CA ALA A 55 -2.45 -1.14 -3.89
C ALA A 55 -2.69 -1.23 -2.37
N SER A 56 -1.75 -0.76 -1.55
CA SER A 56 -1.89 -0.69 -0.09
C SER A 56 -3.00 0.28 0.32
N LEU A 57 -3.07 1.45 -0.30
CA LEU A 57 -4.15 2.42 -0.08
C LEU A 57 -5.51 1.88 -0.55
N GLY A 58 -5.54 1.18 -1.67
CA GLY A 58 -6.73 0.48 -2.17
C GLY A 58 -7.21 -0.68 -1.27
N SER A 59 -6.37 -1.12 -0.32
CA SER A 59 -6.63 -2.22 0.61
C SER A 59 -6.70 -1.78 2.09
N LEU A 60 -6.84 -0.49 2.38
CA LEU A 60 -7.04 0.04 3.74
C LEU A 60 -8.17 -0.66 4.51
N PRO A 61 -9.35 -0.97 3.93
CA PRO A 61 -10.41 -1.69 4.64
C PRO A 61 -9.99 -3.10 5.10
N GLN A 62 -9.05 -3.73 4.39
CA GLN A 62 -8.52 -5.05 4.71
C GLN A 62 -7.50 -4.95 5.84
N PHE A 63 -6.68 -3.90 5.85
CA PHE A 63 -5.79 -3.61 6.98
C PHE A 63 -6.57 -3.28 8.25
N GLU A 64 -7.66 -2.52 8.15
CA GLU A 64 -8.57 -2.27 9.27
C GLU A 64 -9.17 -3.58 9.81
N LYS A 65 -9.65 -4.47 8.93
CA LYS A 65 -10.16 -5.79 9.33
C LYS A 65 -9.09 -6.66 9.97
N ALA A 66 -7.89 -6.72 9.40
CA ALA A 66 -6.78 -7.48 9.95
C ALA A 66 -6.37 -6.94 11.33
N GLY A 67 -6.30 -5.63 11.47
CA GLY A 67 -6.06 -4.97 12.76
C GLY A 67 -7.15 -5.27 13.77
N LYS A 68 -8.43 -5.25 13.38
CA LYS A 68 -9.55 -5.61 14.26
C LYS A 68 -9.43 -7.04 14.80
N VAL A 69 -8.94 -7.99 14.00
CA VAL A 69 -8.71 -9.37 14.45
C VAL A 69 -7.63 -9.41 15.55
N ILE A 70 -6.58 -8.59 15.41
CA ILE A 70 -5.45 -8.53 16.34
C ILE A 70 -5.82 -7.79 17.62
N THR A 71 -6.39 -6.59 17.50
CA THR A 71 -6.67 -5.69 18.63
C THR A 71 -7.98 -6.03 19.35
N ARG A 72 -8.90 -6.74 18.67
CA ARG A 72 -10.30 -6.94 19.08
C ARG A 72 -11.03 -5.64 19.45
N SER A 73 -10.56 -4.49 18.99
CA SER A 73 -11.13 -3.18 19.31
C SER A 73 -12.14 -2.73 18.23
N GLU A 74 -13.12 -1.92 18.62
CA GLU A 74 -14.02 -1.28 17.66
C GLU A 74 -13.44 0.01 17.05
N ASN A 75 -12.26 0.44 17.51
CA ASN A 75 -11.63 1.66 17.03
C ASN A 75 -10.95 1.45 15.67
N ARG A 76 -11.58 1.97 14.61
CA ARG A 76 -11.08 1.93 13.23
C ARG A 76 -9.66 2.43 13.06
N ALA A 77 -9.34 3.61 13.63
CA ALA A 77 -8.05 4.24 13.44
C ALA A 77 -6.93 3.40 14.07
N PHE A 78 -7.18 2.89 15.28
CA PHE A 78 -6.25 2.01 15.98
C PHE A 78 -6.04 0.69 15.22
N ASN A 79 -7.12 0.09 14.71
CA ASN A 79 -7.05 -1.15 13.94
C ASN A 79 -6.27 -0.94 12.63
N LEU A 80 -6.49 0.17 11.93
CA LEU A 80 -5.77 0.49 10.71
C LEU A 80 -4.26 0.73 10.97
N MET A 81 -3.91 1.43 12.06
CA MET A 81 -2.52 1.60 12.49
C MET A 81 -1.85 0.25 12.77
N VAL A 82 -2.52 -0.64 13.50
CA VAL A 82 -2.00 -1.98 13.80
C VAL A 82 -1.89 -2.82 12.52
N GLY A 83 -2.88 -2.76 11.63
CA GLY A 83 -2.86 -3.46 10.34
C GLY A 83 -1.72 -3.01 9.42
N LEU A 84 -1.38 -1.71 9.45
CA LEU A 84 -0.27 -1.13 8.67
C LEU A 84 1.10 -1.32 9.34
N SER A 85 1.15 -1.61 10.64
CA SER A 85 2.43 -1.77 11.37
C SER A 85 3.30 -2.88 10.78
N ILE A 86 2.70 -4.01 10.39
CA ILE A 86 3.43 -5.17 9.86
C ILE A 86 4.10 -4.85 8.51
N PRO A 87 3.38 -4.37 7.47
CA PRO A 87 4.01 -3.94 6.22
C PRO A 87 5.08 -2.86 6.43
N THR A 88 4.82 -1.89 7.31
CA THR A 88 5.74 -0.78 7.58
C THR A 88 7.05 -1.28 8.21
N LEU A 89 6.97 -2.21 9.17
CA LEU A 89 8.14 -2.83 9.79
C LEU A 89 8.96 -3.62 8.76
N VAL A 90 8.30 -4.41 7.91
CA VAL A 90 8.99 -5.18 6.86
C VAL A 90 9.73 -4.26 5.90
N ILE A 91 9.09 -3.17 5.45
CA ILE A 91 9.73 -2.16 4.59
C ILE A 91 10.90 -1.50 5.31
N GLY A 92 10.74 -1.14 6.58
CA GLY A 92 11.79 -0.54 7.40
C GLY A 92 13.02 -1.46 7.54
N VAL A 93 12.82 -2.75 7.79
CA VAL A 93 13.90 -3.74 7.86
C VAL A 93 14.59 -3.89 6.50
N LEU A 94 13.83 -4.01 5.41
CA LEU A 94 14.38 -4.08 4.06
C LEU A 94 15.21 -2.84 3.74
N ALA A 95 14.70 -1.64 4.04
CA ALA A 95 15.44 -0.40 3.83
C ALA A 95 16.77 -0.41 4.60
N VAL A 96 16.78 -0.80 5.88
CA VAL A 96 18.02 -0.87 6.67
C VAL A 96 19.02 -1.88 6.11
N VAL A 97 18.54 -3.04 5.65
CA VAL A 97 19.40 -4.10 5.08
C VAL A 97 19.97 -3.70 3.72
N PHE A 98 19.16 -3.08 2.86
CA PHE A 98 19.57 -2.73 1.49
C PHE A 98 20.31 -1.40 1.39
N VAL A 99 20.04 -0.43 2.27
CA VAL A 99 20.76 0.87 2.30
C VAL A 99 22.16 0.75 2.91
N ARG A 100 22.42 -0.30 3.70
CA ARG A 100 23.75 -0.56 4.29
C ARG A 100 24.73 -1.30 3.37
N ARG A 101 24.37 -1.56 2.11
CA ARG A 101 25.25 -2.14 1.09
C ARG A 101 25.56 -1.10 0.03
#